data_AF-A0A5S9M7Y2-F1
#
_entry.id   AF-A0A5S9M7Y2-F1
#
_cell.length_a   1.000
_cell.length_b   1.000
_cell.length_c   1.000
_cell.angle_alpha   90.00
_cell.angle_beta   90.00
_cell.angle_gamma   90.00
#
_symmetry.space_group_name_H-M   'P 1'
#
loop_
_entity.id
_entity.type
_entity.pdbx_description
1 polymer ?
#
loop_
_entity_poly.entity_id
_entity_poly.type
_entity_poly.pdbx_seq_one_letter_code
_entity_poly.pdbx_strand_id
1 'polypeptide(L)'
;MIKLIEKGTISSKIAKKVFKELIENGGDAEINQKEKGLVQISDEGALLKLVTEALDNNPQSIEDFKNGKDRAIGFLVGQIMKASKGQANPPMVNKILLEEIKKNAKSQKTA
;
A
#
# COMPACT_ATOMS: atom_id res chain seq x y z
N MET A 1 0.86 14.99 14.22
CA MET A 1 1.42 14.31 13.03
C MET A 1 2.06 12.96 13.37
N ILE A 2 3.20 12.92 14.07
CA ILE A 2 3.97 11.68 14.33
C ILE A 2 3.09 10.58 14.97
N LYS A 3 2.32 10.92 16.02
CA LYS A 3 1.37 9.99 16.66
C LYS A 3 0.35 9.35 15.71
N LEU A 4 -0.06 10.06 14.65
CA LEU A 4 -1.03 9.53 13.66
C LEU A 4 -0.38 8.50 12.73
N ILE A 5 0.92 8.68 12.44
CA ILE A 5 1.70 7.73 11.66
C ILE A 5 1.97 6.47 12.49
N GLU A 6 2.42 6.64 13.74
CA GLU A 6 2.72 5.52 14.64
C GLU A 6 1.48 4.65 14.92
N LYS A 7 0.31 5.27 15.07
CA LYS A 7 -0.97 4.55 15.24
C LYS A 7 -1.47 3.89 13.95
N GLY A 8 -0.81 4.11 12.81
CA GLY A 8 -1.29 3.64 11.52
C GLY A 8 -2.60 4.31 11.07
N THR A 9 -2.94 5.47 11.60
CA THR A 9 -4.11 6.25 11.16
C THR A 9 -3.87 6.82 9.77
N ILE A 10 -2.63 7.26 9.49
CA ILE A 10 -2.21 7.80 8.20
C ILE A 10 -0.87 7.19 7.78
N SER A 11 -0.66 7.04 6.47
CA SER A 11 0.63 6.64 5.92
C SER A 11 1.61 7.81 5.84
N SER A 12 2.91 7.54 5.66
CA SER A 12 3.92 8.59 5.43
C SER A 12 3.61 9.46 4.19
N LYS A 13 2.95 8.88 3.18
CA LYS A 13 2.54 9.62 1.96
C LYS A 13 1.39 10.58 2.27
N ILE A 14 0.43 10.16 3.08
CA ILE A 14 -0.64 11.04 3.57
C ILE A 14 -0.06 12.11 4.49
N ALA A 15 0.82 11.75 5.41
CA ALA A 15 1.44 12.68 6.34
C ALA A 15 2.13 13.85 5.62
N LYS A 16 2.82 13.59 4.50
CA LYS A 16 3.41 14.66 3.66
C LYS A 16 2.36 15.61 3.08
N LYS A 17 1.19 15.11 2.67
CA LYS A 17 0.08 15.94 2.17
C LYS A 17 -0.52 16.81 3.27
N VAL A 18 -0.82 16.20 4.42
CA VAL A 18 -1.38 16.92 5.57
C VAL A 18 -0.36 17.93 6.10
N PHE A 19 0.93 17.58 6.15
CA PHE A 19 1.97 18.50 6.60
C PHE A 19 2.09 19.74 5.71
N LYS A 20 2.02 19.57 4.38
CA LYS A 20 1.99 20.70 3.45
C LYS A 20 0.81 21.63 3.73
N GLU A 21 -0.37 21.06 3.94
CA GLU A 21 -1.58 21.82 4.26
C GLU A 21 -1.44 22.61 5.57
N LEU A 22 -0.88 22.00 6.61
CA LEU A 22 -0.69 22.65 7.90
C LEU A 22 0.31 23.81 7.83
N ILE A 23 1.32 23.72 6.94
CA ILE A 23 2.24 24.83 6.69
C ILE A 23 1.51 25.99 6.00
N GLU A 24 0.69 25.69 5.01
CA GLU A 24 0.03 26.71 4.18
C GLU A 24 -1.14 27.38 4.92
N ASN A 25 -1.94 26.60 5.65
CA ASN A 25 -3.23 27.03 6.18
C ASN A 25 -3.35 26.89 7.71
N GLY A 26 -2.35 26.32 8.39
CA GLY A 26 -2.44 26.02 9.83
C GLY A 26 -3.46 24.91 10.16
N GLY A 27 -3.83 24.82 11.44
CA GLY A 27 -4.87 23.90 11.93
C GLY A 27 -4.35 22.62 12.58
N ASP A 28 -5.23 21.63 12.70
CA ASP A 28 -4.94 20.33 13.34
C ASP A 28 -4.83 19.18 12.33
N ALA A 29 -3.81 18.34 12.52
CA ALA A 29 -3.51 17.23 11.62
C ALA A 29 -4.60 16.15 11.61
N GLU A 30 -5.24 15.90 12.75
CA GLU A 30 -6.26 14.85 12.90
C GLU A 30 -7.59 15.27 12.28
N ILE A 31 -7.97 16.55 12.43
CA ILE A 31 -9.11 17.14 11.76
C ILE A 31 -8.90 17.13 10.24
N ASN A 32 -7.75 17.64 9.78
CA ASN A 32 -7.48 17.79 8.36
C ASN A 32 -7.51 16.45 7.59
N GLN A 33 -6.93 15.39 8.16
CA GLN A 33 -6.97 14.07 7.52
C GLN A 33 -8.38 13.47 7.51
N LYS A 34 -9.21 13.71 8.53
CA LYS A 34 -10.62 13.27 8.58
C LYS A 34 -11.44 13.95 7.49
N GLU A 35 -11.38 15.28 7.43
CA GLU A 35 -12.13 16.08 6.45
C GLU A 35 -11.76 15.75 5.01
N LYS A 36 -10.48 15.44 4.75
CA LYS A 36 -9.99 15.09 3.42
C LYS A 36 -10.04 13.59 3.11
N GLY A 37 -10.64 12.77 4.00
CA GLY A 37 -10.74 11.32 3.84
C GLY A 37 -9.39 10.60 3.74
N LEU A 38 -8.33 11.19 4.27
CA LEU A 38 -6.96 10.70 4.18
C LEU A 38 -6.66 9.69 5.29
N VAL A 39 -7.46 8.64 5.38
CA VAL A 39 -7.31 7.57 6.37
C VAL A 39 -6.63 6.36 5.73
N GLN A 40 -5.85 5.63 6.52
CA GLN A 40 -5.24 4.39 6.08
C GLN A 40 -6.27 3.25 5.98
N ILE A 41 -6.39 2.63 4.80
CA ILE A 41 -7.16 1.41 4.54
C ILE A 41 -6.35 0.21 5.06
N SER A 42 -6.89 -0.46 6.06
CA SER A 42 -6.32 -1.68 6.65
C SER A 42 -7.27 -2.89 6.53
N ASP A 43 -8.41 -2.73 5.85
CA ASP A 43 -9.33 -3.83 5.59
C ASP A 43 -8.70 -4.84 4.63
N GLU A 44 -8.59 -6.09 5.06
CA GLU A 44 -7.89 -7.13 4.31
C GLU A 44 -8.56 -7.42 2.96
N GLY A 45 -9.89 -7.38 2.89
CA GLY A 45 -10.63 -7.62 1.64
C GLY A 45 -10.40 -6.51 0.61
N ALA A 46 -10.41 -5.25 1.03
CA ALA A 46 -10.10 -4.11 0.17
C ALA A 46 -8.64 -4.12 -0.30
N LEU A 47 -7.71 -4.45 0.60
CA LEU A 47 -6.29 -4.56 0.26
C LEU A 47 -6.01 -5.73 -0.68
N LEU A 48 -6.67 -6.87 -0.48
CA LEU A 48 -6.55 -8.03 -1.36
C LEU A 48 -6.94 -7.67 -2.78
N LYS A 49 -8.07 -6.98 -2.99
CA LYS A 49 -8.50 -6.54 -4.33
C LYS A 49 -7.43 -5.69 -5.02
N LEU A 50 -6.86 -4.72 -4.31
CA LEU A 50 -5.78 -3.88 -4.85
C LEU A 50 -4.51 -4.68 -5.17
N VAL A 51 -4.18 -5.66 -4.33
CA VAL A 51 -3.04 -6.57 -4.56
C VAL A 51 -3.28 -7.42 -5.79
N THR A 52 -4.43 -8.08 -5.91
CA THR A 52 -4.76 -8.93 -7.05
C THR A 52 -4.75 -8.14 -8.35
N GLU A 53 -5.38 -6.95 -8.37
CA GLU A 53 -5.35 -6.06 -9.53
C GLU A 53 -3.91 -5.63 -9.90
N ALA A 54 -3.06 -5.34 -8.91
CA ALA A 54 -1.67 -5.00 -9.16
C ALA A 54 -0.88 -6.18 -9.73
N LEU A 55 -1.16 -7.42 -9.29
CA LEU A 55 -0.52 -8.62 -9.82
C LEU A 55 -0.98 -8.91 -11.25
N ASP A 56 -2.29 -8.82 -11.53
CA ASP A 56 -2.87 -9.07 -12.85
C ASP A 56 -2.35 -8.09 -13.90
N ASN A 57 -2.15 -6.82 -13.51
CA ASN A 57 -1.59 -5.79 -14.39
C ASN A 57 -0.06 -5.87 -14.55
N ASN A 58 0.64 -6.68 -13.75
CA ASN A 58 2.10 -6.73 -13.74
C ASN A 58 2.65 -8.17 -13.69
N PRO A 59 2.28 -9.05 -14.64
CA PRO A 59 2.69 -10.46 -14.63
C PRO A 59 4.22 -10.63 -14.62
N GLN A 60 4.95 -9.76 -15.34
CA GLN A 60 6.43 -9.79 -15.36
C GLN A 60 7.05 -9.60 -13.97
N SER A 61 6.43 -8.80 -13.09
CA SER A 61 6.92 -8.58 -11.73
C SER A 61 6.83 -9.85 -10.87
N ILE A 62 5.86 -10.72 -11.16
CA ILE A 62 5.72 -12.02 -10.49
C ILE A 62 6.87 -12.95 -10.88
N GLU A 63 7.20 -13.00 -12.18
CA GLU A 63 8.33 -13.78 -12.70
C GLU A 63 9.66 -13.26 -12.16
N ASP A 64 9.86 -11.94 -12.19
CA ASP A 64 11.06 -11.30 -11.67
C ASP A 64 11.28 -11.62 -10.19
N PHE A 65 10.21 -11.58 -9.38
CA PHE A 65 10.30 -12.01 -7.98
C PHE A 65 10.68 -13.49 -7.85
N LYS A 66 10.06 -14.38 -8.64
CA LYS A 66 10.41 -15.81 -8.65
C LYS A 66 11.88 -16.06 -9.02
N ASN A 67 12.45 -15.18 -9.86
CA ASN A 67 13.85 -15.20 -10.26
C ASN A 67 14.80 -14.51 -9.25
N GLY A 68 14.31 -14.15 -8.05
CA GLY A 68 15.12 -13.56 -6.98
C GLY A 68 15.36 -12.06 -7.13
N LYS A 69 14.61 -11.36 -7.99
CA LYS A 69 14.71 -9.90 -8.12
C LYS A 69 13.81 -9.20 -7.10
N ASP A 70 14.32 -9.00 -5.90
CA ASP A 70 13.61 -8.36 -4.79
C ASP A 70 13.03 -6.97 -5.11
N ARG A 71 13.59 -6.27 -6.10
CA ARG A 71 13.09 -4.97 -6.57
C ARG A 71 11.65 -5.03 -7.10
N ALA A 72 11.20 -6.20 -7.59
CA ALA A 72 9.85 -6.38 -8.09
C ALA A 72 8.79 -6.16 -7.01
N ILE A 73 9.06 -6.54 -5.75
CA ILE A 73 8.16 -6.31 -4.62
C ILE A 73 8.01 -4.81 -4.34
N GLY A 74 9.13 -4.08 -4.28
CA GLY A 74 9.10 -2.64 -4.06
C GLY A 74 8.31 -1.89 -5.13
N PHE A 75 8.44 -2.33 -6.39
CA PHE A 75 7.65 -1.79 -7.50
C PHE A 75 6.15 -2.07 -7.34
N LEU A 76 5.76 -3.31 -7.06
CA LEU A 76 4.36 -3.71 -6.87
C LEU A 76 3.71 -2.98 -5.68
N VAL A 77 4.42 -2.88 -4.55
CA VAL A 77 3.98 -2.06 -3.41
C VAL A 77 3.78 -0.61 -3.85
N GLY A 78 4.71 -0.06 -4.64
CA GLY A 78 4.58 1.29 -5.20
C GLY A 78 3.33 1.49 -6.06
N GLN A 79 2.99 0.52 -6.92
CA GLN A 79 1.76 0.56 -7.73
C GLN A 79 0.51 0.53 -6.85
N ILE A 80 0.47 -0.33 -5.83
CA ILE A 80 -0.66 -0.43 -4.90
C ILE A 80 -0.82 0.87 -4.09
N MET A 81 0.30 1.47 -3.66
CA MET A 81 0.30 2.79 -2.98
C MET A 81 -0.13 3.93 -3.91
N LYS A 82 0.01 3.77 -5.23
CA LYS A 82 -0.48 4.75 -6.21
C LYS A 82 -1.98 4.58 -6.43
N ALA A 83 -2.45 3.35 -6.68
CA ALA A 83 -3.86 3.02 -6.89
C ALA A 83 -4.72 3.44 -5.68
N SER A 84 -4.25 3.16 -4.47
CA SER A 84 -4.91 3.57 -3.22
C SER A 84 -4.71 5.05 -2.85
N LYS A 85 -4.09 5.87 -3.70
CA LYS A 85 -3.75 7.28 -3.42
C LYS A 85 -2.92 7.49 -2.13
N GLY A 86 -2.23 6.44 -1.68
CA GLY A 86 -1.45 6.40 -0.45
C GLY A 86 -2.24 6.00 0.80
N GLN A 87 -3.49 5.56 0.64
CA GLN A 87 -4.34 5.13 1.74
C GLN A 87 -4.08 3.67 2.13
N ALA A 88 -3.63 2.80 1.24
CA ALA A 88 -3.41 1.40 1.64
C ALA A 88 -2.29 1.30 2.70
N ASN A 89 -2.50 0.42 3.69
CA ASN A 89 -1.56 0.14 4.77
C ASN A 89 -0.31 -0.59 4.25
N PRO A 90 0.90 0.02 4.26
CA PRO A 90 2.06 -0.59 3.63
C PRO A 90 2.50 -1.93 4.25
N PRO A 91 2.58 -2.09 5.59
CA PRO A 91 2.84 -3.39 6.20
C PRO A 91 1.87 -4.49 5.75
N MET A 92 0.57 -4.19 5.71
CA MET A 92 -0.44 -5.18 5.31
C MET A 92 -0.39 -5.50 3.81
N VAL A 93 -0.21 -4.48 2.96
CA VAL A 93 0.00 -4.68 1.52
C VAL A 93 1.19 -5.59 1.26
N ASN A 94 2.33 -5.34 1.92
CA ASN A 94 3.51 -6.16 1.75
C ASN A 94 3.26 -7.63 2.17
N LYS A 95 2.54 -7.84 3.28
CA LYS A 95 2.15 -9.17 3.74
C LYS A 95 1.27 -9.89 2.70
N ILE A 96 0.15 -9.29 2.31
CA ILE A 96 -0.82 -9.89 1.38
C ILE A 96 -0.18 -10.15 0.02
N LEU A 97 0.61 -9.20 -0.48
CA LEU A 97 1.33 -9.34 -1.75
C LEU A 97 2.25 -10.57 -1.76
N LEU A 98 3.05 -10.75 -0.70
CA LEU A 98 3.94 -11.91 -0.60
C LEU A 98 3.17 -13.23 -0.48
N GLU A 99 2.03 -13.23 0.21
CA GLU A 99 1.16 -14.40 0.31
C GLU A 99 0.57 -14.78 -1.05
N GLU A 100 0.04 -13.81 -1.81
CA GLU A 100 -0.56 -14.05 -3.13
C GLU A 100 0.46 -14.50 -4.17
N ILE A 101 1.67 -13.93 -4.17
CA ILE A 101 2.74 -14.40 -5.06
C ILE A 101 3.15 -15.84 -4.73
N LYS A 102 3.24 -16.19 -3.43
CA LYS A 102 3.55 -17.57 -2.99
C LYS A 102 2.44 -18.56 -3.34
N LYS A 103 1.16 -18.18 -3.23
CA LYS A 103 0.02 -19.02 -3.65
C LYS A 103 0.09 -19.30 -5.15
N ASN A 104 0.31 -18.28 -5.98
CA ASN A 104 0.48 -18.42 -7.42
C ASN A 104 1.69 -19.31 -7.81
N ALA A 105 2.77 -19.28 -7.03
CA ALA A 105 3.91 -20.17 -7.25
C ALA A 105 3.62 -21.64 -6.92
N LYS A 106 2.73 -21.93 -5.95
CA LYS A 106 2.32 -23.30 -5.60
C LYS A 106 1.35 -23.88 -6.63
N SER A 107 0.40 -23.09 -7.13
CA SER A 107 -0.57 -23.54 -8.13
C SER A 107 0.08 -23.98 -9.46
N GLN A 108 1.23 -23.41 -9.82
CA GLN A 108 1.99 -23.77 -11.04
C GLN A 108 2.93 -24.98 -10.87
N LYS A 109 3.22 -25.42 -9.64
CA LYS A 109 4.06 -26.61 -9.38
C LYS A 109 3.26 -27.92 -9.32
N THR A 110 1.93 -27.83 -9.38
CA THR A 110 1.01 -28.97 -9.22
C THR A 110 0.31 -29.36 -10.52
N ALA A 111 0.72 -28.76 -11.64
CA ALA A 111 0.29 -29.08 -13.00
C ALA A 111 1.54 -29.44 -13.83
#